data_AF-A0AA91GZZ5-F1
#
_entry.id   AF-A0AA91GZZ5-F1
#
_cell.length_a   1.000
_cell.length_b   1.000
_cell.length_c   1.000
_cell.angle_alpha   90.00
_cell.angle_beta   90.00
_cell.angle_gamma   90.00
#
_symmetry.space_group_name_H-M   'P 1'
#
loop_
_entity.id
_entity.type
_entity.pdbx_description
1 polymer ?
#
loop_
_entity_poly.entity_id
_entity_poly.type
_entity_poly.pdbx_seq_one_letter_code
_entity_poly.pdbx_strand_id
1 'polypeptide(L)'
;MSLQIYQDKFDDFFNQITEESSNTRGAEVIDKQDFLFINKKLSQLIAKSWLPNDPEGAEFRKILLRGDSEEIKNWLKNHDVDLEGFFRVSINIEVSWDTFFGNLKETTTLGAISNRANTYILPYPPRPAVVTDEQLERWVNDTNPDNKFPLDPYIPLSSC
;
A
#
# COMPACT_ATOMS: atom_id res chain seq x y z
N MET A 1 -7.95 -0.30 -22.24
CA MET A 1 -8.17 0.93 -21.44
C MET A 1 -6.79 1.58 -21.30
N SER A 2 -6.65 2.87 -21.62
CA SER A 2 -5.35 3.49 -21.92
C SER A 2 -4.58 3.97 -20.68
N LEU A 3 -3.24 3.88 -20.72
CA LEU A 3 -2.27 4.38 -19.72
C LEU A 3 -2.59 5.77 -19.14
N GLN A 4 -3.23 6.64 -19.92
CA GLN A 4 -3.60 8.00 -19.53
C GLN A 4 -4.63 8.04 -18.39
N ILE A 5 -5.71 7.24 -18.49
CA ILE A 5 -6.77 7.18 -17.46
C ILE A 5 -6.21 6.72 -16.10
N TYR A 6 -5.11 5.97 -16.13
CA TYR A 6 -4.47 5.43 -14.94
C TYR A 6 -3.54 6.43 -14.24
N GLN A 7 -2.85 7.28 -15.00
CA GLN A 7 -2.07 8.38 -14.43
C GLN A 7 -2.98 9.37 -13.71
N ASP A 8 -4.13 9.70 -14.32
CA ASP A 8 -5.09 10.63 -13.74
C ASP A 8 -5.63 10.13 -12.39
N LYS A 9 -5.98 8.84 -12.27
CA LYS A 9 -6.43 8.25 -10.98
C LYS A 9 -5.35 8.23 -9.90
N PHE A 10 -4.10 7.99 -10.28
CA PHE A 10 -2.98 8.02 -9.35
C PHE A 10 -2.71 9.44 -8.86
N ASP A 11 -2.74 10.41 -9.76
CA ASP A 11 -2.54 11.81 -9.44
C ASP A 11 -3.69 12.34 -8.57
N ASP A 12 -4.94 11.96 -8.85
CA ASP A 12 -6.10 12.27 -7.99
C ASP A 12 -5.91 11.71 -6.56
N PHE A 13 -5.47 10.46 -6.44
CA PHE A 13 -5.22 9.83 -5.15
C PHE A 13 -4.06 10.49 -4.39
N PHE A 14 -2.95 10.79 -5.08
CA PHE A 14 -1.81 11.46 -4.48
C PHE A 14 -2.16 12.89 -4.04
N ASN A 15 -2.96 13.61 -4.84
CA ASN A 15 -3.47 14.93 -4.50
C ASN A 15 -4.36 14.87 -3.25
N GLN A 16 -5.25 13.88 -3.14
CA GLN A 16 -6.06 13.67 -1.95
C GLN A 16 -5.19 13.47 -0.70
N ILE A 17 -4.18 12.60 -0.74
CA ILE A 17 -3.24 12.39 0.38
C ILE A 17 -2.51 13.69 0.74
N THR A 18 -2.09 14.46 -0.26
CA THR A 18 -1.37 15.72 -0.07
C THR A 18 -2.28 16.80 0.55
N GLU A 19 -3.53 16.89 0.13
CA GLU A 19 -4.53 17.79 0.72
C GLU A 19 -4.85 17.40 2.17
N GLU A 20 -5.01 16.11 2.46
CA GLU A 20 -5.26 15.61 3.82
C GLU A 20 -4.07 15.84 4.76
N SER A 21 -2.83 15.70 4.27
CA SER A 21 -1.61 15.96 5.06
C SER A 21 -1.30 17.44 5.24
N SER A 22 -1.59 18.30 4.25
CA SER A 22 -1.33 19.75 4.31
C SER A 22 -2.26 20.54 5.24
N ASN A 23 -3.41 19.98 5.61
CA ASN A 23 -4.29 20.55 6.64
C ASN A 23 -3.68 20.53 8.06
N THR A 24 -2.54 19.86 8.23
CA THR A 24 -1.73 19.88 9.46
C THR A 24 -0.69 21.01 9.37
N ARG A 25 -0.83 22.07 10.19
CA ARG A 25 0.10 23.21 10.21
C ARG A 25 1.56 22.75 10.40
N GLY A 26 2.37 22.91 9.35
CA GLY A 26 3.81 22.56 9.35
C GLY A 26 4.17 21.27 8.61
N ALA A 27 3.25 20.64 7.90
CA ALA A 27 3.55 19.46 7.09
C ALA A 27 4.51 19.81 5.93
N GLU A 28 5.70 19.19 5.91
CA GLU A 28 6.49 19.09 4.70
C GLU A 28 5.68 18.28 3.67
N VAL A 29 5.71 18.72 2.41
CA VAL A 29 5.00 18.07 1.31
C VAL A 29 5.50 16.63 1.18
N ILE A 30 4.57 15.67 1.19
CA ILE A 30 4.87 14.26 0.89
C ILE A 30 5.48 14.20 -0.51
N ASP A 31 6.68 13.63 -0.66
CA ASP A 31 7.32 13.52 -1.96
C ASP A 31 6.68 12.39 -2.79
N LYS A 32 6.37 12.69 -4.06
CA LYS A 32 5.75 11.74 -4.99
C LYS A 32 6.61 10.50 -5.19
N GLN A 33 7.93 10.64 -5.15
CA GLN A 33 8.88 9.56 -5.31
C GLN A 33 8.90 8.64 -4.09
N ASP A 34 8.85 9.21 -2.88
CA ASP A 34 8.76 8.43 -1.63
C ASP A 34 7.45 7.62 -1.59
N PHE A 35 6.35 8.25 -2.03
CA PHE A 35 5.07 7.57 -2.14
C PHE A 35 5.09 6.42 -3.16
N LEU A 36 5.69 6.63 -4.33
CA LEU A 36 5.85 5.59 -5.34
C LEU A 36 6.71 4.43 -4.82
N PHE A 37 7.76 4.73 -4.07
CA PHE A 37 8.63 3.73 -3.45
C PHE A 37 7.86 2.87 -2.44
N ILE A 38 7.11 3.48 -1.53
CA ILE A 38 6.31 2.77 -0.53
C ILE A 38 5.25 1.89 -1.18
N ASN A 39 4.53 2.39 -2.19
CA ASN A 39 3.51 1.60 -2.88
C ASN A 39 4.12 0.43 -3.64
N LYS A 40 5.30 0.61 -4.27
CA LYS A 40 6.01 -0.49 -4.90
C LYS A 40 6.37 -1.58 -3.88
N LYS A 41 6.93 -1.20 -2.73
CA LYS A 41 7.28 -2.14 -1.67
C LYS A 41 6.06 -2.89 -1.14
N LEU A 42 4.97 -2.20 -0.85
CA LEU A 42 3.70 -2.82 -0.45
C LEU A 42 3.21 -3.83 -1.49
N SER A 43 3.26 -3.48 -2.77
CA SER A 43 2.93 -4.38 -3.87
C SER A 43 3.80 -5.61 -3.95
N GLN A 44 5.10 -5.46 -3.77
CA GLN A 44 6.02 -6.60 -3.74
C GLN A 44 5.73 -7.52 -2.56
N LEU A 45 5.41 -6.96 -1.38
CA LEU A 45 5.04 -7.75 -0.20
C LEU A 45 3.73 -8.51 -0.41
N ILE A 46 2.73 -7.86 -1.01
CA ILE A 46 1.45 -8.48 -1.38
C ILE A 46 1.65 -9.57 -2.43
N ALA A 47 2.46 -9.32 -3.46
CA ALA A 47 2.84 -10.32 -4.45
C ALA A 47 3.52 -11.54 -3.82
N LYS A 48 4.44 -11.28 -2.89
CA LYS A 48 5.16 -12.32 -2.16
C LYS A 48 4.22 -13.22 -1.37
N SER A 49 3.17 -12.65 -0.79
CA SER A 49 2.14 -13.41 -0.05
C SER A 49 1.28 -14.35 -0.91
N TRP A 50 1.31 -14.17 -2.25
CA TRP A 50 0.63 -15.03 -3.20
C TRP A 50 1.51 -16.17 -3.73
N LEU A 51 2.82 -16.13 -3.47
CA LEU A 51 3.74 -17.20 -3.84
C LEU A 51 3.51 -18.43 -2.96
N PRO A 52 3.21 -19.61 -3.54
CA PRO A 52 2.82 -20.78 -2.77
C PRO A 52 3.95 -21.36 -1.90
N ASN A 53 5.21 -21.14 -2.28
CA ASN A 53 6.39 -21.73 -1.64
C ASN A 53 7.27 -20.68 -0.93
N ASP A 54 6.74 -19.48 -0.66
CA ASP A 54 7.47 -18.43 0.05
C ASP A 54 7.08 -18.40 1.54
N PRO A 55 7.98 -18.80 2.47
CA PRO A 55 7.65 -18.86 3.90
C PRO A 55 7.33 -17.48 4.50
N GLU A 56 8.00 -16.44 4.02
CA GLU A 56 7.82 -15.07 4.51
C GLU A 56 6.50 -14.48 3.99
N GLY A 57 6.19 -14.71 2.71
CA GLY A 57 4.89 -14.39 2.11
C GLY A 57 3.73 -15.11 2.80
N ALA A 58 3.89 -16.40 3.12
CA ALA A 58 2.90 -17.16 3.85
C ALA A 58 2.67 -16.61 5.27
N GLU A 59 3.72 -16.14 5.94
CA GLU A 59 3.60 -15.50 7.25
C GLU A 59 2.94 -14.12 7.15
N PHE A 60 3.32 -13.30 6.17
CA PHE A 60 2.67 -12.02 5.93
C PHE A 60 1.16 -12.19 5.71
N ARG A 61 0.77 -13.18 4.89
CA ARG A 61 -0.64 -13.50 4.67
C ARG A 61 -1.38 -13.82 5.98
N LYS A 62 -0.77 -14.55 6.92
CA LYS A 62 -1.39 -14.85 8.22
C LYS A 62 -1.58 -13.57 9.05
N ILE A 63 -0.60 -12.69 9.06
CA ILE A 63 -0.67 -11.40 9.77
C ILE A 63 -1.80 -10.54 9.19
N LEU A 64 -1.89 -10.44 7.85
CA LEU A 64 -2.99 -9.75 7.18
C LEU A 64 -4.36 -10.35 7.51
N LEU A 65 -4.46 -11.68 7.61
CA LEU A 65 -5.71 -12.38 7.97
C LEU A 65 -6.12 -12.18 9.43
N ARG A 66 -5.17 -11.98 10.34
CA ARG A 66 -5.46 -11.64 11.75
C ARG A 66 -6.02 -10.23 11.87
N GLY A 67 -5.56 -9.32 10.99
CA GLY A 67 -6.03 -7.94 10.94
C GLY A 67 -5.59 -7.08 12.14
N ASP A 68 -4.57 -7.51 12.89
CA ASP A 68 -4.02 -6.72 14.00
C ASP A 68 -3.16 -5.59 13.44
N SER A 69 -3.63 -4.36 13.64
CA SER A 69 -3.01 -3.14 13.12
C SER A 69 -1.55 -2.98 13.57
N GLU A 70 -1.24 -3.27 14.82
CA GLU A 70 0.12 -3.13 15.35
C GLU A 70 1.04 -4.25 14.85
N GLU A 71 0.54 -5.48 14.73
CA GLU A 71 1.26 -6.59 14.11
C GLU A 71 1.61 -6.28 12.65
N ILE A 72 0.64 -5.75 11.88
CA ILE A 72 0.84 -5.35 10.49
C ILE A 72 1.87 -4.21 10.39
N LYS A 73 1.75 -3.16 11.21
CA LYS A 73 2.72 -2.05 11.23
C LYS A 73 4.14 -2.52 11.50
N ASN A 74 4.31 -3.34 12.54
CA ASN A 74 5.63 -3.86 12.91
C ASN A 74 6.22 -4.72 11.79
N TRP A 75 5.39 -5.54 11.14
CA TRP A 75 5.84 -6.37 10.03
C TRP A 75 6.27 -5.53 8.82
N LEU A 76 5.45 -4.54 8.43
CA LEU A 76 5.77 -3.61 7.35
C LEU A 76 7.06 -2.83 7.62
N LYS A 77 7.23 -2.35 8.86
CA LYS A 77 8.43 -1.61 9.27
C LYS A 77 9.70 -2.46 9.20
N ASN A 78 9.62 -3.75 9.54
CA ASN A 78 10.73 -4.70 9.38
C ASN A 78 11.09 -4.95 7.90
N HIS A 79 10.24 -4.53 6.96
CA HIS A 79 10.44 -4.62 5.51
C HIS A 79 10.60 -3.23 4.85
N ASP A 80 11.11 -2.25 5.60
CA ASP A 80 11.39 -0.90 5.13
C ASP A 80 10.14 -0.11 4.67
N VAL A 81 8.96 -0.46 5.19
CA VAL A 81 7.70 0.27 4.94
C VAL A 81 7.21 0.91 6.24
N ASP A 82 7.59 2.17 6.47
CA ASP A 82 7.12 2.96 7.63
C ASP A 82 6.00 3.91 7.22
N LEU A 83 4.75 3.43 7.31
CA LEU A 83 3.56 4.21 6.94
C LEU A 83 3.29 5.38 7.89
N GLU A 84 3.51 5.22 9.19
CA GLU A 84 3.33 6.32 10.16
C GLU A 84 4.41 7.39 9.99
N GLY A 85 5.66 6.97 9.72
CA GLY A 85 6.73 7.89 9.34
C GLY A 85 6.44 8.64 8.04
N PHE A 86 5.87 7.94 7.06
CA PHE A 86 5.50 8.51 5.76
C PHE A 86 4.35 9.51 5.86
N PHE A 87 3.22 9.14 6.47
CA PHE A 87 2.07 10.02 6.64
C PHE A 87 2.27 11.04 7.76
N ARG A 88 3.32 10.90 8.58
CA ARG A 88 3.67 11.76 9.74
C ARG A 88 2.55 11.89 10.77
N VAL A 89 1.71 10.87 10.85
CA VAL A 89 0.55 10.77 11.74
C VAL A 89 0.45 9.33 12.23
N SER A 90 -0.12 9.15 13.42
CA SER A 90 -0.48 7.79 13.84
C SER A 90 -1.67 7.31 13.01
N ILE A 91 -1.56 6.10 12.47
CA ILE A 91 -2.60 5.49 11.64
C ILE A 91 -3.09 4.21 12.28
N ASN A 92 -4.35 3.86 12.06
CA ASN A 92 -4.82 2.49 12.19
C ASN A 92 -4.72 1.81 10.82
N ILE A 93 -4.30 0.54 10.73
CA ILE A 93 -4.31 -0.21 9.48
C ILE A 93 -5.52 -1.15 9.46
N GLU A 94 -6.33 -1.03 8.41
CA GLU A 94 -7.38 -1.98 8.08
C GLU A 94 -7.07 -2.65 6.74
N VAL A 95 -7.18 -3.97 6.67
CA VAL A 95 -6.95 -4.72 5.42
C VAL A 95 -8.25 -4.79 4.62
N SER A 96 -8.23 -4.34 3.37
CA SER A 96 -9.37 -4.43 2.47
C SER A 96 -9.07 -5.36 1.29
N TRP A 97 -9.88 -6.41 1.18
CA TRP A 97 -9.78 -7.41 0.12
C TRP A 97 -10.37 -6.96 -1.22
N ASP A 98 -11.14 -5.87 -1.21
CA ASP A 98 -11.87 -5.35 -2.37
C ASP A 98 -11.24 -4.05 -2.92
N THR A 99 -10.19 -3.55 -2.28
CA THR A 99 -9.58 -2.26 -2.61
C THR A 99 -8.25 -2.46 -3.34
N PHE A 100 -8.08 -1.72 -4.44
CA PHE A 100 -6.83 -1.67 -5.21
C PHE A 100 -5.97 -0.45 -4.84
N PHE A 101 -6.58 0.63 -4.36
CA PHE A 101 -5.92 1.88 -3.99
C PHE A 101 -6.09 2.07 -2.48
N GLY A 102 -5.01 1.92 -1.72
CA GLY A 102 -5.11 1.99 -0.27
C GLY A 102 -5.47 3.39 0.19
N ASN A 103 -6.68 3.61 0.67
CA ASN A 103 -7.16 4.97 0.98
C ASN A 103 -6.92 5.35 2.44
N LEU A 104 -6.59 6.61 2.69
CA LEU A 104 -6.64 7.16 4.05
C LEU A 104 -8.06 7.66 4.33
N LYS A 105 -8.59 7.35 5.51
CA LYS A 105 -9.90 7.80 5.97
C LYS A 105 -9.77 8.45 7.33
N GLU A 106 -10.35 9.64 7.48
CA GLU A 106 -10.51 10.24 8.79
C GLU A 106 -11.57 9.46 9.57
N THR A 107 -11.15 8.71 10.58
CA THR A 107 -12.09 8.06 11.48
C THR A 107 -12.47 9.02 12.60
N THR A 108 -13.67 9.59 12.51
CA THR A 108 -14.33 10.22 13.66
C THR A 108 -14.89 9.10 14.53
N THR A 109 -14.09 8.59 15.46
CA THR A 109 -14.60 7.67 16.47
C THR A 109 -15.61 8.43 17.34
N LEU A 110 -16.90 8.23 17.04
CA LEU A 110 -18.02 8.71 17.85
C LEU A 110 -17.86 8.18 19.28
N GLY A 111 -17.35 9.00 20.19
CA GLY A 111 -17.37 8.69 21.62
C GLY A 111 -16.29 9.28 22.51
N ALA A 112 -15.15 9.75 21.98
CA ALA A 112 -14.14 10.37 22.83
C ALA A 112 -13.41 11.50 22.10
N ILE A 113 -13.58 12.70 22.66
CA ILE A 113 -12.82 13.90 22.32
C ILE A 113 -11.33 13.59 22.61
N SER A 114 -10.48 13.44 21.58
CA SER A 114 -9.23 14.22 21.44
C SER A 114 -8.24 13.77 20.36
N ASN A 115 -8.34 12.60 19.73
CA ASN A 115 -7.41 12.21 18.65
C ASN A 115 -8.19 11.78 17.41
N ARG A 116 -8.14 12.61 16.36
CA ARG A 116 -8.49 12.17 15.00
C ARG A 116 -7.48 11.08 14.63
N ALA A 117 -7.86 9.82 14.75
CA ALA A 117 -7.05 8.73 14.22
C ALA A 117 -7.35 8.63 12.73
N ASN A 118 -6.30 8.55 11.91
CA ASN A 118 -6.45 8.25 10.50
C ASN A 118 -6.43 6.74 10.32
N THR A 119 -7.31 6.21 9.49
CA THR A 119 -7.31 4.79 9.14
C THR A 119 -6.78 4.64 7.73
N TYR A 120 -5.65 3.95 7.57
CA TYR A 120 -5.11 3.54 6.29
C TYR A 120 -5.69 2.19 5.91
N ILE A 121 -6.39 2.16 4.77
CA ILE A 121 -6.91 0.93 4.19
C ILE A 121 -5.79 0.30 3.37
N LEU A 122 -5.16 -0.76 3.88
CA LEU A 122 -4.17 -1.53 3.13
C LEU A 122 -4.90 -2.41 2.08
N PRO A 123 -4.63 -2.22 0.77
CA PRO A 123 -5.24 -3.03 -0.28
C PRO A 123 -4.65 -4.44 -0.24
N TYR A 124 -5.49 -5.46 -0.25
CA TYR A 124 -5.05 -6.86 -0.37
C TYR A 124 -5.99 -7.68 -1.26
N PRO A 125 -6.01 -7.39 -2.57
CA PRO A 125 -6.89 -8.08 -3.50
C PRO A 125 -6.57 -9.57 -3.61
N PRO A 126 -7.50 -10.41 -4.08
CA PRO A 126 -7.19 -11.79 -4.45
C PRO A 126 -6.16 -11.83 -5.59
N ARG A 127 -5.30 -12.85 -5.59
CA ARG A 127 -4.36 -13.12 -6.68
C ARG A 127 -5.11 -13.17 -8.02
N PRO A 128 -4.77 -12.34 -9.01
CA PRO A 128 -5.39 -12.43 -10.33
C PRO A 128 -5.07 -13.78 -11.00
N ALA A 129 -6.08 -14.43 -11.56
CA ALA A 129 -5.93 -15.74 -12.22
C ALA A 129 -4.96 -15.71 -13.42
N VAL A 130 -4.74 -14.53 -14.00
CA VAL A 130 -3.87 -14.30 -15.17
C VAL A 130 -2.39 -14.14 -14.80
N VAL A 131 -2.04 -14.00 -13.52
CA VAL A 131 -0.66 -13.77 -13.06
C VAL A 131 0.00 -15.11 -12.70
N THR A 132 1.08 -15.46 -13.40
CA THR A 132 1.87 -16.68 -13.15
C THR A 132 2.84 -16.51 -11.99
N ASP A 133 3.33 -17.62 -11.43
CA ASP A 133 4.32 -17.60 -10.35
C ASP A 133 5.62 -16.92 -10.80
N GLU A 134 6.07 -17.15 -12.04
CA GLU A 134 7.29 -16.51 -12.56
C GLU A 134 7.16 -14.98 -12.66
N GLN A 135 5.96 -14.48 -12.95
CA GLN A 135 5.69 -13.03 -12.98
C GLN A 135 5.72 -12.43 -11.57
N LEU A 136 5.17 -13.15 -10.58
CA LEU A 136 5.25 -12.77 -9.17
C LEU A 136 6.70 -12.71 -8.71
N GLU A 137 7.47 -13.77 -8.96
CA GLU A 137 8.89 -13.85 -8.58
C GLU A 137 9.70 -12.71 -9.21
N ARG A 138 9.47 -12.40 -10.49
CA ARG A 138 10.14 -11.25 -11.14
C ARG A 138 9.78 -9.93 -10.48
N TRP A 139 8.52 -9.72 -10.14
CA TRP A 139 8.08 -8.48 -9.50
C TRP A 139 8.60 -8.33 -8.07
N VAL A 140 8.54 -9.41 -7.27
CA VAL A 140 9.05 -9.46 -5.89
C VAL A 140 10.56 -9.13 -5.86
N ASN A 141 11.30 -9.59 -6.86
CA ASN A 141 12.74 -9.36 -6.97
C ASN A 141 13.12 -8.13 -7.81
N ASP A 142 12.15 -7.34 -8.28
CA ASP A 142 12.43 -6.17 -9.11
C ASP A 142 13.03 -5.03 -8.29
N THR A 143 14.30 -4.72 -8.56
CA THR A 143 15.04 -3.63 -7.92
C THR A 143 15.07 -2.36 -8.78
N ASN A 144 14.46 -2.35 -9.97
CA ASN A 144 14.49 -1.18 -10.84
C ASN A 144 13.64 -0.06 -10.23
N PRO A 145 14.22 1.10 -9.83
CA PRO A 145 13.44 2.20 -9.25
C PRO A 145 12.47 2.85 -10.25
N ASP A 146 12.73 2.72 -11.55
CA ASP A 146 11.92 3.31 -12.62
C ASP A 146 10.69 2.46 -12.98
N ASN A 147 10.71 1.18 -12.60
CA ASN A 147 9.56 0.30 -12.73
C ASN A 147 8.49 0.70 -11.71
N LYS A 148 7.55 1.51 -12.18
CA LYS A 148 6.42 2.03 -11.39
C LYS A 148 5.51 0.91 -10.91
N PHE A 149 4.88 1.14 -9.77
CA PHE A 149 3.82 0.30 -9.24
C PHE A 149 2.67 0.17 -10.28
N PRO A 150 2.29 -1.06 -10.68
CA PRO A 150 1.22 -1.32 -11.62
C PRO A 150 -0.15 -1.15 -10.94
N LEU A 151 -0.99 -0.27 -11.47
CA LEU A 151 -2.26 0.10 -10.85
C LEU A 151 -3.37 -0.94 -11.09
N ASP A 152 -3.26 -1.73 -12.16
CA ASP A 152 -4.17 -2.85 -12.48
C ASP A 152 -3.52 -3.85 -13.48
N PRO A 153 -3.35 -5.13 -13.13
CA PRO A 153 -3.50 -5.65 -11.77
C PRO A 153 -2.49 -4.98 -10.85
N TYR A 154 -2.66 -5.16 -9.54
CA TYR A 154 -1.74 -4.71 -8.48
C TYR A 154 -0.29 -5.28 -8.61
N ILE A 155 0.00 -5.98 -9.73
CA ILE A 155 1.26 -6.58 -10.20
C ILE A 155 1.31 -6.50 -11.74
N PRO A 156 2.47 -6.28 -12.40
CA PRO A 156 2.51 -6.05 -13.83
C PRO A 156 2.29 -7.37 -14.56
N LEU A 157 1.36 -7.41 -15.53
CA LEU A 157 1.13 -8.58 -16.40
C LEU A 157 2.29 -8.85 -17.38
N SER A 158 3.20 -7.90 -17.49
CA SER A 158 4.43 -7.98 -18.26
C SER A 158 5.25 -6.77 -17.85
N SER A 159 6.44 -7.01 -17.31
CA SER A 159 7.47 -5.98 -17.19
C SER A 159 7.71 -5.39 -18.58
N CYS A 160 7.31 -4.13 -18.80
CA CYS A 160 7.71 -3.38 -19.97
C CYS A 160 9.19 -2.96 -19.82
#